data_AF-A0A9D4EHP8-F1
#
_entry.id   AF-A0A9D4EHP8-F1
#
_cell.length_a   1.000
_cell.length_b   1.000
_cell.length_c   1.000
_cell.angle_alpha   90.00
_cell.angle_beta   90.00
_cell.angle_gamma   90.00
#
_symmetry.space_group_name_H-M   'P 1'
#
loop_
_entity.id
_entity.type
_entity.pdbx_description
1 polymer ?
#
loop_
_entity_poly.entity_id
_entity_poly.type
_entity_poly.pdbx_seq_one_letter_code
_entity_poly.pdbx_strand_id
1 'polypeptide(L)'
;MLFLFSSLQSVHLDTGKKYTLRIRFDPAYKDDLHIRTIDEVLHIRYKEHPHVDYIALRGEVYFPNLEFEKSVMDFGCILNDTEVTRYVNITNNSPMVVKYR
;
A
#
# COMPACT_ATOMS: atom_id res chain seq x y z
N MET A 1 -6.67 6.52 -11.09
CA MET A 1 -7.69 6.16 -10.08
C MET A 1 -7.37 4.76 -9.60
N LEU A 2 -7.11 4.60 -8.31
CA LEU A 2 -6.46 3.39 -7.72
C LEU A 2 -7.43 2.23 -7.59
N PHE A 3 -8.67 2.55 -7.23
CA PHE A 3 -9.78 1.63 -7.25
C PHE A 3 -10.55 1.82 -8.57
N LEU A 4 -10.53 0.78 -9.38
CA LEU A 4 -11.23 0.70 -10.65
C LEU A 4 -12.57 0.00 -10.44
N PHE A 5 -13.65 0.67 -10.82
CA PHE A 5 -15.00 0.13 -10.81
C PHE A 5 -15.32 -0.42 -12.20
N SER A 6 -15.67 -1.70 -12.32
CA SER A 6 -16.22 -2.22 -13.58
C SER A 6 -17.65 -1.71 -13.73
N SER A 7 -17.82 -0.72 -14.61
CA SER A 7 -19.03 0.02 -15.00
C SER A 7 -20.43 -0.47 -14.57
N LEU A 8 -21.17 0.43 -13.90
CA LEU A 8 -22.40 1.11 -14.36
C LEU A 8 -22.66 2.27 -13.36
N GLN A 9 -22.91 3.49 -13.82
CA GLN A 9 -23.10 4.65 -12.92
C GLN A 9 -24.41 4.58 -12.12
N SER A 10 -25.34 3.69 -12.48
CA SER A 10 -26.56 3.42 -11.73
C SER A 10 -27.11 2.04 -12.04
N VAL A 11 -27.71 1.39 -11.04
CA VAL A 11 -28.31 0.06 -11.15
C VAL A 11 -29.74 0.13 -10.63
N HIS A 12 -30.66 -0.60 -11.28
CA HIS A 12 -32.00 -0.84 -10.76
C HIS A 12 -32.03 -2.19 -10.04
N LEU A 13 -32.65 -2.24 -8.86
CA LEU A 13 -32.72 -3.41 -8.00
C LEU A 13 -34.17 -3.66 -7.60
N ASP A 14 -34.76 -4.75 -8.07
CA ASP A 14 -36.09 -5.16 -7.64
C ASP A 14 -36.08 -5.72 -6.22
N THR A 15 -37.27 -5.81 -5.61
CA THR A 15 -37.45 -6.38 -4.28
C THR A 15 -36.86 -7.78 -4.17
N GLY A 16 -35.96 -7.96 -3.19
CA GLY A 16 -35.29 -9.24 -2.92
C GLY A 16 -34.16 -9.60 -3.90
N LYS A 17 -33.86 -8.75 -4.90
CA LYS A 17 -32.70 -8.93 -5.77
C LYS A 17 -31.43 -8.40 -5.12
N LYS A 18 -30.28 -8.89 -5.62
CA LYS A 18 -28.94 -8.49 -5.20
C LYS A 18 -28.14 -8.09 -6.42
N TYR A 19 -27.24 -7.12 -6.25
CA TYR A 19 -26.30 -6.70 -7.26
C TYR A 19 -24.88 -6.83 -6.72
N THR A 20 -24.00 -7.45 -7.51
CA THR A 20 -22.60 -7.63 -7.15
C THR A 20 -21.75 -6.60 -7.87
N LEU A 21 -21.22 -5.63 -7.11
CA LEU A 21 -20.25 -4.67 -7.62
C LEU A 21 -18.84 -5.25 -7.48
N ARG A 22 -18.11 -5.35 -8.59
CA ARG A 22 -16.70 -5.75 -8.57
C ARG A 22 -15.80 -4.52 -8.47
N ILE A 23 -15.01 -4.47 -7.41
CA ILE A 23 -14.00 -3.45 -7.16
C ILE A 23 -12.64 -4.07 -7.47
N ARG A 24 -11.81 -3.38 -8.26
CA ARG A 24 -10.43 -3.78 -8.54
C ARG A 24 -9.49 -2.72 -8.00
N PHE A 25 -8.36 -3.14 -7.45
CA PHE A 25 -7.27 -2.27 -7.06
C PHE A 25 -6.13 -2.46 -8.05
N ASP A 26 -5.57 -1.36 -8.55
CA ASP A 26 -4.37 -1.38 -9.39
C ASP A 26 -3.13 -1.13 -8.51
N PRO A 27 -2.37 -2.18 -8.15
CA PRO A 27 -1.15 -2.01 -7.35
C PRO A 27 0.00 -1.39 -8.15
N ALA A 28 -0.07 -1.37 -9.48
CA ALA A 28 0.98 -0.84 -10.37
C ALA A 28 0.76 0.62 -10.74
N TYR A 29 -0.13 1.32 -10.04
CA TYR A 29 -0.49 2.70 -10.33
C TYR A 29 0.67 3.70 -10.29
N LYS A 30 1.75 3.33 -9.59
CA LYS A 30 2.96 4.14 -9.45
C LYS A 30 4.16 3.25 -9.69
N ASP A 31 5.05 3.73 -10.56
CA ASP A 31 6.30 3.05 -10.90
C ASP A 31 7.38 3.38 -9.85
N ASP A 32 7.15 2.94 -8.61
CA ASP A 32 8.15 2.95 -7.55
C ASP A 32 8.06 1.70 -6.67
N LEU A 33 9.11 1.46 -5.88
CA LEU A 33 9.23 0.28 -5.02
C LEU A 33 8.90 0.61 -3.56
N HIS A 34 7.94 1.49 -3.31
CA HIS A 34 7.60 1.90 -1.94
C HIS A 34 6.38 1.16 -1.42
N ILE A 35 6.45 0.75 -0.15
CA ILE A 35 5.28 0.25 0.59
C ILE A 35 4.29 1.41 0.76
N ARG A 36 3.01 1.17 0.48
CA ARG A 36 1.97 2.21 0.52
C ARG A 36 0.64 1.64 1.03
N THR A 37 -0.05 2.44 1.81
CA THR A 37 -1.46 2.23 2.16
C THR A 37 -2.30 3.31 1.49
N ILE A 38 -3.42 2.90 0.90
CA ILE A 38 -4.36 3.74 0.18
C ILE A 38 -5.73 3.53 0.80
N ASP A 39 -6.32 4.59 1.33
CA ASP A 39 -7.68 4.59 1.87
C ASP A 39 -8.59 5.43 0.97
N GLU A 40 -9.74 4.89 0.60
CA GLU A 40 -10.75 5.52 -0.26
C GLU A 40 -12.16 5.21 0.26
N VAL A 41 -13.17 5.93 -0.22
CA VAL A 41 -14.58 5.71 0.16
C VAL A 41 -15.45 5.53 -1.07
N LEU A 42 -16.17 4.42 -1.14
CA LEU A 42 -17.23 4.20 -2.11
C LEU A 42 -18.54 4.78 -1.57
N HIS A 43 -19.13 5.70 -2.33
CA HIS A 43 -20.42 6.30 -2.04
C HIS A 43 -21.53 5.60 -2.82
N ILE A 44 -22.57 5.13 -2.12
CA ILE A 44 -23.77 4.58 -2.73
C ILE A 44 -24.91 5.57 -2.49
N ARG A 45 -25.48 6.09 -3.58
CA ARG A 45 -26.61 7.03 -3.53
C ARG A 45 -27.85 6.37 -4.09
N TYR A 46 -28.98 6.59 -3.42
CA TYR A 46 -30.29 6.11 -3.86
C TYR A 46 -31.00 7.26 -4.59
N LYS A 47 -31.41 7.06 -5.84
CA LYS A 47 -32.02 8.16 -6.63
C LYS A 47 -33.29 8.72 -6.01
N GLU A 48 -34.08 7.87 -5.36
CA GLU A 48 -35.39 8.19 -4.80
C GLU A 48 -35.37 8.35 -3.27
N HIS A 49 -34.18 8.38 -2.66
CA HIS A 49 -34.05 8.48 -1.21
C HIS A 49 -32.81 9.30 -0.83
N PRO A 50 -32.89 10.25 0.12
CA PRO A 50 -31.77 11.15 0.45
C PRO A 50 -30.61 10.47 1.16
N HIS A 51 -30.77 9.22 1.60
CA HIS A 51 -29.73 8.46 2.27
C HIS A 51 -28.55 8.17 1.34
N VAL A 52 -27.35 8.16 1.92
CA VAL A 52 -26.11 7.81 1.26
C VAL A 52 -25.38 6.82 2.13
N ASP A 53 -24.99 5.69 1.54
CA ASP A 53 -24.14 4.71 2.20
C ASP A 53 -22.67 4.92 1.81
N TYR A 54 -21.81 4.56 2.75
CA TYR A 54 -20.37 4.72 2.64
C TYR A 54 -19.69 3.39 2.92
N ILE A 55 -18.82 2.95 2.02
CA ILE A 55 -18.01 1.76 2.19
C ILE A 55 -16.54 2.18 2.15
N ALA A 56 -15.83 1.96 3.25
CA ALA A 56 -14.38 2.19 3.32
C ALA A 56 -13.64 1.14 2.48
N LEU A 57 -12.72 1.60 1.65
CA LEU A 57 -11.84 0.78 0.81
C LEU A 57 -10.41 1.00 1.27
N ARG A 58 -9.67 -0.08 1.51
CA ARG A 58 -8.26 -0.04 1.87
C ARG A 58 -7.46 -0.94 0.95
N GLY A 59 -6.45 -0.37 0.30
CA GLY A 59 -5.52 -1.04 -0.59
C GLY A 59 -4.11 -0.90 -0.03
N GLU A 60 -3.37 -2.01 0.02
CA GLU A 60 -2.00 -2.02 0.53
C GLU A 60 -1.08 -2.61 -0.53
N VAL A 61 0.02 -1.90 -0.80
CA VAL A 61 1.09 -2.33 -1.70
C VAL A 61 2.32 -2.58 -0.83
N TYR A 62 2.87 -3.78 -0.93
CA TYR A 62 4.09 -4.17 -0.24
C TYR A 62 5.17 -4.51 -1.26
N PHE A 63 6.41 -4.14 -0.95
CA PHE A 63 7.62 -4.50 -1.68
C PHE A 63 8.63 -5.12 -0.73
N PRO A 64 9.53 -6.01 -1.19
CA PRO A 64 10.58 -6.59 -0.37
C PRO A 64 11.69 -5.56 -0.09
N ASN A 65 11.43 -4.63 0.82
CA ASN A 65 12.32 -3.51 1.12
C ASN A 65 13.19 -3.76 2.37
N LEU A 66 14.36 -3.14 2.38
CA LEU A 66 15.26 -3.09 3.53
C LEU A 66 15.36 -1.65 4.04
N GLU A 67 15.28 -1.52 5.35
CA GLU A 67 15.54 -0.28 6.06
C GLU A 67 16.88 -0.38 6.76
N PHE A 68 17.75 0.59 6.49
CA PHE A 68 19.08 0.68 7.08
C PHE A 68 19.03 1.67 8.22
N GLU A 69 19.53 1.28 9.40
CA GLU A 69 19.62 2.17 10.56
C GLU A 69 20.38 3.47 10.24
N LYS A 70 21.40 3.37 9.37
CA LYS A 70 22.22 4.49 8.94
C LYS A 70 22.47 4.41 7.44
N SER A 71 22.28 5.54 6.75
CA SER A 71 22.62 5.68 5.33
C SER A 71 24.08 6.11 5.10
N VAL A 72 24.72 6.66 6.14
CA VAL A 72 26.12 7.09 6.13
C VAL A 72 26.81 6.54 7.37
N MET A 73 28.01 5.98 7.18
CA MET A 73 28.83 5.46 8.26
C MET A 73 30.19 6.16 8.26
N ASP A 74 30.47 6.87 9.34
CA ASP A 74 31.75 7.55 9.57
C ASP A 74 32.55 6.78 10.63
N PHE A 75 33.77 6.39 10.28
CA PHE A 75 34.69 5.72 11.18
C PHE A 75 35.64 6.70 11.89
N GLY A 76 35.73 7.95 11.43
CA GLY A 76 36.69 8.93 11.89
C GLY A 76 38.14 8.50 11.62
N CYS A 77 39.06 8.93 12.49
CA CYS A 77 40.47 8.55 12.42
C CYS A 77 40.69 7.17 13.04
N ILE A 78 41.31 6.26 12.30
CA ILE A 78 41.74 4.94 12.78
C ILE A 78 43.26 4.97 12.97
N LEU A 79 43.75 4.48 14.12
CA LEU A 79 45.18 4.40 14.40
C LEU A 79 45.83 3.31 13.55
N ASN A 80 47.10 3.53 13.17
CA ASN A 80 47.87 2.52 12.45
C ASN A 80 47.92 1.23 13.26
N ASP A 81 47.82 0.10 12.55
CA ASP A 81 47.86 -1.25 13.11
C ASP A 81 46.72 -1.55 14.13
N THR A 82 45.59 -0.83 14.05
CA THR A 82 44.37 -1.09 14.84
C THR A 82 43.15 -1.35 13.97
N GLU A 83 42.18 -2.12 14.48
CA GLU A 83 40.90 -2.42 13.79
C GLU A 83 39.72 -1.78 14.54
N VAL A 84 38.77 -1.21 13.78
CA VAL A 84 37.51 -0.66 14.30
C VAL A 84 36.33 -1.28 13.58
N THR A 85 35.48 -1.98 14.32
CA THR A 85 34.25 -2.59 13.80
C THR A 85 33.03 -1.76 14.19
N ARG A 86 32.13 -1.52 13.24
CA ARG A 86 30.83 -0.88 13.45
C ARG A 86 29.74 -1.82 13.00
N TYR A 87 28.69 -1.92 13.82
CA TYR A 87 27.50 -2.70 13.49
C TYR A 87 26.41 -1.76 12.99
N VAL A 88 25.66 -2.21 11.99
CA VAL A 88 24.50 -1.51 11.45
C VAL A 88 23.36 -2.52 11.40
N ASN A 89 22.20 -2.13 11.95
CA ASN A 89 21.02 -2.95 11.83
C ASN A 89 20.35 -2.72 10.47
N ILE A 90 19.96 -3.82 9.83
CA ILE A 90 19.19 -3.83 8.60
C ILE A 90 17.89 -4.57 8.90
N THR A 91 16.76 -3.92 8.67
CA THR A 91 15.43 -4.44 8.99
C THR A 91 14.63 -4.64 7.71
N ASN A 92 14.02 -5.81 7.56
CA ASN A 92 12.95 -5.99 6.59
C ASN A 92 11.68 -5.33 7.14
N ASN A 93 11.26 -4.22 6.56
CA ASN A 93 10.04 -3.51 6.99
C ASN A 93 8.78 -3.93 6.20
N SER A 94 8.87 -5.05 5.49
CA SER A 94 7.80 -5.62 4.68
C SER A 94 7.36 -6.99 5.19
N PRO A 95 6.06 -7.34 5.08
CA PRO A 95 5.62 -8.72 5.27
C PRO A 95 6.16 -9.66 4.18
N MET A 96 6.68 -9.13 3.07
CA MET A 96 7.29 -9.94 2.01
C MET A 96 8.66 -10.45 2.42
N VAL A 97 8.99 -11.67 2.01
CA VAL A 97 10.33 -12.22 2.20
C VAL A 97 11.34 -11.44 1.36
N VAL A 98 12.36 -10.89 2.02
CA VAL A 98 13.47 -10.19 1.35
C VAL A 98 14.61 -11.16 1.11
N LYS A 99 15.15 -11.14 -0.11
CA LYS A 99 16.40 -11.81 -0.48
C LYS A 99 17.37 -10.75 -1.02
N TYR A 100 18.48 -10.56 -0.32
CA TYR A 100 19.58 -9.70 -0.76
C TYR A 100 20.70 -10.56 -1.37
N ARG A 101 21.45 -10.00 -2.33
CA ARG A 101 22.61 -10.64 -2.97
C ARG A 101 23.87 -9.86 -2.61
#